data_AF-A0A6N7XCB4-F1
#
_entry.id   AF-A0A6N7XCB4-F1
#
_cell.length_a   1.000
_cell.length_b   1.000
_cell.length_c   1.000
_cell.angle_alpha   90.00
_cell.angle_beta   90.00
_cell.angle_gamma   90.00
#
_symmetry.space_group_name_H-M   'P 1'
#
loop_
_entity.id
_entity.type
_entity.pdbx_description
1 polymer ?
#
loop_
_entity_poly.entity_id
_entity_poly.type
_entity_poly.pdbx_seq_one_letter_code
_entity_poly.pdbx_strand_id
1 'polypeptide(L)'
;MVPQTSSFRAAEPTGEKDRYGRPLNDQGFAPIDKPRAEAAVREFLLAIGEDPDREGLKGTPERVARAAEELFGGMQEDPAAHLRRQFQEEQNQEMVVVRDIPFSSMCEHHILPFEGTASVCYIPRKGRITGLSKIARCVVGYGHRLQVQERLTAQVADALMRELDPLGVMVVMQAEHTCMTMRGVRAAGSSTVTSAVRGVFKADSKTREEALRLLRG
;
A
#
# COMPACT_ATOMS: atom_id res chain seq x y z
N MET A 1 13.61 17.10 -5.93
CA MET A 1 12.85 17.85 -4.90
C MET A 1 11.51 17.14 -4.74
N VAL A 2 11.37 16.27 -3.75
CA VAL A 2 10.09 15.58 -3.50
C VAL A 2 9.10 16.65 -3.04
N PRO A 3 7.93 16.82 -3.68
CA PRO A 3 6.99 17.83 -3.24
C PRO A 3 6.49 17.45 -1.83
N GLN A 4 6.89 18.21 -0.82
CA GLN A 4 6.27 18.19 0.50
C GLN A 4 4.86 18.80 0.39
N THR A 5 3.86 18.03 -0.06
CA THR A 5 2.45 18.42 0.03
C THR A 5 1.54 17.23 0.34
N SER A 6 1.64 16.74 1.57
CA SER A 6 0.59 15.92 2.16
C SER A 6 0.75 15.99 3.68
N SER A 7 -0.27 16.50 4.36
CA SER A 7 -0.41 16.37 5.79
C SER A 7 -0.65 14.89 6.12
N PHE A 8 0.41 14.10 6.14
CA PHE A 8 0.42 12.73 6.61
C PHE A 8 0.21 12.75 8.13
N ARG A 9 -0.56 11.80 8.67
CA ARG A 9 -0.48 11.54 10.12
C ARG A 9 0.69 10.58 10.31
N ALA A 10 1.78 11.10 10.86
CA ALA A 10 2.87 10.24 11.32
C ALA A 10 2.31 9.21 12.32
N ALA A 11 2.80 7.98 12.26
CA ALA A 11 2.47 6.98 13.25
C ALA A 11 3.02 7.41 14.61
N GLU A 12 2.21 7.29 15.66
CA GLU A 12 2.61 7.73 17.00
C GLU A 12 3.21 6.58 17.82
N PRO A 13 4.21 6.83 18.68
CA PRO A 13 4.75 5.80 19.57
C PRO A 13 3.69 5.27 20.55
N THR A 14 3.63 3.96 20.77
CA THR A 14 2.66 3.34 21.69
C THR A 14 3.23 3.13 23.11
N GLY A 15 4.55 3.27 23.28
CA GLY A 15 5.25 2.86 24.49
C GLY A 15 5.49 1.35 24.59
N GLU A 16 4.89 0.56 23.69
CA GLU A 16 5.13 -0.87 23.58
C GLU A 16 6.46 -1.15 22.86
N LYS A 17 6.97 -2.36 23.06
CA LYS A 17 8.17 -2.85 22.37
C LYS A 17 7.90 -4.19 21.73
N ASP A 18 8.54 -4.44 20.60
CA ASP A 18 8.53 -5.77 20.00
C ASP A 18 9.42 -6.77 20.77
N ARG A 19 9.42 -8.02 20.32
CA ARG A 19 10.24 -9.09 20.92
C ARG A 19 11.76 -8.84 20.89
N TYR A 20 12.21 -7.86 20.12
CA TYR A 20 13.62 -7.45 20.01
C TYR A 20 13.92 -6.19 20.84
N GLY A 21 12.95 -5.71 21.63
CA GLY A 21 13.10 -4.52 22.45
C GLY A 21 13.00 -3.19 21.68
N ARG A 22 12.60 -3.22 20.40
CA ARG A 22 12.44 -2.01 19.58
C ARG A 22 11.10 -1.36 19.88
N PRO A 23 11.03 -0.02 20.02
CA PRO A 23 9.77 0.67 20.29
C PRO A 23 8.82 0.53 19.09
N LEU A 24 7.54 0.31 19.36
CA LEU A 24 6.49 0.22 18.34
C LEU A 24 5.72 1.54 18.19
N ASN A 25 5.26 1.78 16.97
CA ASN A 25 4.29 2.82 16.64
C ASN A 25 2.86 2.24 16.59
N ASP A 26 1.86 3.11 16.48
CA ASP A 26 0.43 2.77 16.43
C ASP A 26 0.00 2.00 15.17
N GLN A 27 0.95 1.76 14.24
CA GLN A 27 0.79 0.89 13.09
C GLN A 27 1.42 -0.50 13.31
N GLY A 28 2.02 -0.75 14.47
CA GLY A 28 2.67 -2.01 14.84
C GLY A 28 4.10 -2.17 14.31
N PHE A 29 4.75 -1.09 13.89
CA PHE A 29 6.12 -1.12 13.35
C PHE A 29 7.11 -0.38 14.24
N ALA A 30 8.35 -0.86 14.24
CA ALA A 30 9.46 -0.08 14.77
C ALA A 30 9.93 0.97 13.74
N PRO A 31 10.58 2.07 14.17
CA PRO A 31 11.24 3.00 13.26
C PRO A 31 12.29 2.30 12.38
N ILE A 32 12.49 2.82 11.18
CA ILE A 32 13.53 2.32 10.27
C ILE A 32 14.91 2.69 10.84
N ASP A 33 15.72 1.68 11.12
CA ASP A 33 17.08 1.81 11.63
C ASP A 33 18.06 1.82 10.45
N LYS A 34 18.36 3.03 9.95
CA LYS A 34 19.24 3.22 8.78
C LYS A 34 20.65 2.68 8.99
N PRO A 35 21.38 3.01 10.08
CA PRO A 35 22.71 2.46 10.31
C PRO A 35 22.72 0.92 10.30
N ARG A 36 21.69 0.30 10.90
CA ARG A 36 21.56 -1.17 10.88
C ARG A 36 21.25 -1.71 9.49
N ALA A 37 20.44 -1.02 8.70
CA ALA A 37 20.16 -1.39 7.32
C ALA A 37 21.40 -1.28 6.42
N GLU A 38 22.19 -0.21 6.57
CA GLU A 38 23.47 -0.03 5.85
C GLU A 38 24.43 -1.17 6.16
N ALA A 39 24.64 -1.48 7.44
CA ALA A 39 25.48 -2.60 7.86
C ALA A 39 24.99 -3.93 7.24
N ALA A 40 23.68 -4.18 7.29
CA ALA A 40 23.10 -5.40 6.73
C ALA A 40 23.26 -5.50 5.20
N VAL A 41 23.12 -4.39 4.46
CA VAL A 41 23.31 -4.38 3.01
C VAL A 41 24.78 -4.60 2.65
N ARG A 42 25.72 -4.02 3.39
CA ARG A 42 27.15 -4.29 3.18
C ARG A 42 27.47 -5.77 3.41
N GLU A 43 26.99 -6.36 4.49
CA GLU A 43 27.14 -7.79 4.77
C GLU A 43 26.47 -8.66 3.69
N PHE A 44 25.31 -8.26 3.19
CA PHE A 44 24.65 -8.96 2.09
C PHE A 44 25.50 -8.96 0.80
N LEU A 45 26.11 -7.82 0.44
CA LEU A 45 27.00 -7.74 -0.72
C LEU A 45 28.19 -8.71 -0.60
N LEU A 46 28.82 -8.75 0.57
CA LEU A 46 29.88 -9.73 0.86
C LEU A 46 29.36 -11.17 0.75
N ALA A 47 28.18 -11.44 1.30
CA ALA A 47 27.59 -12.78 1.30
C ALA A 47 27.23 -13.30 -0.10
N ILE A 48 26.92 -12.41 -1.06
CA ILE A 48 26.67 -12.79 -2.46
C ILE A 48 27.94 -12.78 -3.34
N GLY A 49 29.11 -12.52 -2.75
CA GLY A 49 30.41 -12.56 -3.43
C GLY A 49 30.81 -11.27 -4.15
N GLU A 50 30.15 -10.14 -3.86
CA GLU A 50 30.55 -8.83 -4.38
C GLU A 50 31.66 -8.19 -3.54
N ASP A 51 32.48 -7.34 -4.17
CA ASP A 51 33.38 -6.43 -3.48
C ASP A 51 32.62 -5.14 -3.14
N PRO A 52 32.26 -4.88 -1.87
CA PRO A 52 31.52 -3.68 -1.49
C PRO A 52 32.36 -2.40 -1.60
N ASP A 53 33.68 -2.49 -1.77
CA ASP A 53 34.59 -1.34 -1.84
C ASP A 53 34.90 -0.90 -3.28
N ARG A 54 34.44 -1.65 -4.30
CA ARG A 54 34.50 -1.22 -5.70
C ARG A 54 33.65 0.03 -5.92
N GLU A 55 34.08 0.87 -6.86
CA GLU A 55 33.52 2.22 -7.09
C GLU A 55 31.98 2.25 -7.12
N GLY A 56 31.35 1.35 -7.88
CA GLY A 56 29.89 1.31 -8.03
C GLY A 56 29.11 0.92 -6.76
N LEU A 57 29.71 0.17 -5.84
CA LEU A 57 29.04 -0.36 -4.64
C LEU A 57 29.37 0.35 -3.34
N LYS A 58 30.43 1.16 -3.31
CA LYS A 58 30.86 1.87 -2.09
C LYS A 58 29.75 2.66 -1.41
N GLY A 59 28.86 3.28 -2.19
CA GLY A 59 27.69 4.01 -1.69
C GLY A 59 26.37 3.22 -1.72
N THR A 60 26.36 1.96 -2.15
CA THR A 60 25.14 1.15 -2.24
C THR A 60 24.46 0.94 -0.89
N PRO A 61 25.16 0.60 0.21
CA PRO A 61 24.53 0.46 1.52
C PRO A 61 23.69 1.67 1.95
N GLU A 62 24.27 2.87 1.88
CA GLU A 62 23.60 4.13 2.19
C GLU A 62 22.39 4.37 1.27
N ARG A 63 22.57 4.18 -0.05
CA ARG A 63 21.48 4.37 -1.02
C ARG A 63 20.31 3.42 -0.77
N VAL A 64 20.57 2.16 -0.41
CA VAL A 64 19.53 1.17 -0.11
C VAL A 64 18.83 1.53 1.21
N ALA A 65 19.58 1.92 2.25
CA ALA A 65 18.98 2.35 3.51
C ALA A 65 18.10 3.60 3.35
N ARG A 66 18.51 4.56 2.52
CA ARG A 66 17.69 5.72 2.16
C ARG A 66 16.45 5.32 1.35
N ALA A 67 16.59 4.42 0.38
CA ALA A 67 15.46 3.92 -0.40
C ALA A 67 14.44 3.18 0.47
N ALA A 68 14.88 2.51 1.54
CA ALA A 68 14.00 1.85 2.50
C ALA A 68 13.02 2.84 3.18
N GLU A 69 13.42 4.08 3.44
CA GLU A 69 12.52 5.10 4.00
C GLU A 69 11.38 5.46 3.03
N GLU A 70 11.64 5.47 1.73
CA GLU A 70 10.63 5.75 0.71
C GLU A 70 9.72 4.54 0.47
N LEU A 71 10.33 3.36 0.22
CA LEU A 71 9.63 2.12 -0.13
C LEU A 71 8.81 1.55 1.04
N PHE A 72 9.22 1.84 2.28
CA PHE A 72 8.55 1.35 3.48
C PHE A 72 8.02 2.48 4.39
N GLY A 73 7.93 3.70 3.86
CA GLY A 73 7.45 4.87 4.60
C GLY A 73 6.02 4.71 5.11
N GLY A 74 5.20 3.90 4.43
CA GLY A 74 3.86 3.51 4.84
C GLY A 74 3.79 2.81 6.21
N MET A 75 4.90 2.26 6.71
CA MET A 75 5.00 1.69 8.06
C MET A 75 5.10 2.77 9.15
N GLN A 76 5.46 4.00 8.79
CA GLN A 76 5.70 5.13 9.69
C GLN A 76 4.58 6.19 9.61
N GLU A 77 3.48 5.88 8.93
CA GLU A 77 2.29 6.72 8.81
C GLU A 77 1.01 5.89 8.94
N ASP A 78 -0.12 6.54 9.23
CA ASP A 78 -1.47 5.96 9.12
C ASP A 78 -2.08 6.28 7.73
N PRO A 79 -2.07 5.35 6.75
CA PRO A 79 -2.56 5.63 5.41
C PRO A 79 -4.06 5.93 5.37
N ALA A 80 -4.83 5.39 6.31
CA ALA A 80 -6.26 5.61 6.40
C ALA A 80 -6.61 7.05 6.82
N ALA A 81 -5.70 7.73 7.54
CA ALA A 81 -5.93 9.11 7.97
C ALA A 81 -6.18 10.07 6.78
N HIS A 82 -5.70 9.74 5.58
CA HIS A 82 -6.01 10.50 4.36
C HIS A 82 -7.50 10.60 4.07
N LEU A 83 -8.28 9.55 4.38
CA LEU A 83 -9.71 9.45 4.12
C LEU A 83 -10.56 10.28 5.08
N ARG A 84 -9.98 10.78 6.18
CA ARG A 84 -10.66 11.64 7.17
C ARG A 84 -11.01 13.02 6.62
N ARG A 85 -10.34 13.47 5.55
CA ARG A 85 -10.77 14.67 4.82
C ARG A 85 -11.99 14.33 3.98
N GLN A 86 -13.16 14.63 4.53
CA GLN A 86 -14.46 14.30 3.95
C GLN A 86 -15.21 15.55 3.52
N PHE A 87 -16.15 15.34 2.61
CA PHE A 87 -17.07 16.34 2.13
C PHE A 87 -18.49 15.79 2.19
N GLN A 88 -19.45 16.69 2.31
CA GLN A 88 -20.86 16.36 2.37
C GLN A 88 -21.49 16.73 1.02
N GLU A 89 -22.02 15.73 0.32
CA GLU A 89 -22.74 15.90 -0.95
C GLU A 89 -24.11 15.23 -0.79
N GLU A 90 -25.08 15.96 -0.23
CA GLU A 90 -26.34 15.40 0.29
C GLU A 90 -27.15 14.62 -0.76
N GLN A 91 -26.98 14.95 -2.04
CA GLN A 91 -27.69 14.32 -3.15
C GLN A 91 -27.00 13.06 -3.68
N ASN A 92 -25.75 12.79 -3.29
CA ASN A 92 -25.00 11.65 -3.81
C ASN A 92 -25.19 10.40 -2.96
N GLN A 93 -26.00 9.46 -3.46
CA GLN A 93 -26.14 8.10 -2.93
C GLN A 93 -25.74 7.05 -3.97
N GLU A 94 -25.09 7.48 -5.04
CA GLU A 94 -24.75 6.66 -6.20
C GLU A 94 -23.34 6.10 -6.08
N MET A 95 -23.04 5.13 -6.94
CA MET A 95 -21.73 4.49 -6.98
C MET A 95 -20.62 5.46 -7.41
N VAL A 96 -19.59 5.58 -6.58
CA VAL A 96 -18.37 6.35 -6.88
C VAL A 96 -17.25 5.39 -7.21
N VAL A 97 -16.64 5.57 -8.38
CA VAL A 97 -15.57 4.71 -8.90
C VAL A 97 -14.31 5.54 -9.17
N VAL A 98 -13.18 5.08 -8.62
CA VAL A 98 -11.84 5.57 -8.96
C VAL A 98 -11.05 4.37 -9.46
N ARG A 99 -10.79 4.34 -10.77
CA ARG A 99 -10.11 3.24 -11.44
C ARG A 99 -8.67 3.59 -11.80
N ASP A 100 -7.89 2.54 -12.04
CA ASP A 100 -6.55 2.63 -12.61
C ASP A 100 -5.58 3.49 -11.79
N ILE A 101 -5.70 3.44 -10.45
CA ILE A 101 -4.76 4.09 -9.54
C ILE A 101 -3.44 3.30 -9.60
N PRO A 102 -2.35 3.87 -10.14
CA PRO A 102 -1.07 3.16 -10.17
C PRO A 102 -0.56 2.97 -8.74
N PHE A 103 -0.02 1.79 -8.46
CA PHE A 103 0.64 1.51 -7.20
C PHE A 103 1.84 0.57 -7.40
N SER A 104 2.79 0.68 -6.50
CA SER A 104 3.88 -0.27 -6.32
C SER A 104 3.93 -0.72 -4.86
N SER A 105 4.48 -1.91 -4.64
CA SER A 105 4.69 -2.46 -3.31
C SER A 105 5.80 -3.51 -3.34
N MET A 106 6.19 -4.02 -2.17
CA MET A 106 7.28 -4.97 -2.02
C MET A 106 6.74 -6.29 -1.45
N CYS A 107 6.93 -7.39 -2.17
CA CYS A 107 6.49 -8.71 -1.73
C CYS A 107 7.24 -9.11 -0.45
N GLU A 108 6.52 -9.39 0.63
CA GLU A 108 7.13 -9.67 1.93
C GLU A 108 7.98 -10.95 1.96
N HIS A 109 7.71 -11.89 1.05
CA HIS A 109 8.42 -13.16 0.98
C HIS A 109 9.82 -13.05 0.38
N HIS A 110 10.06 -12.05 -0.48
CA HIS A 110 11.28 -11.95 -1.28
C HIS A 110 11.89 -10.56 -1.28
N ILE A 111 11.20 -9.55 -0.74
CA ILE A 111 11.60 -8.14 -0.79
C ILE A 111 11.86 -7.73 -2.25
N LEU A 112 10.96 -8.15 -3.14
CA LEU A 112 10.98 -7.86 -4.57
C LEU A 112 9.70 -7.12 -4.95
N PRO A 113 9.76 -6.15 -5.88
CA PRO A 113 8.62 -5.31 -6.20
C PRO A 113 7.49 -6.08 -6.88
N PHE A 114 6.26 -5.65 -6.61
CA PHE A 114 5.11 -5.93 -7.46
C PHE A 114 4.35 -4.63 -7.71
N GLU A 115 3.91 -4.45 -8.95
CA GLU A 115 3.40 -3.16 -9.45
C GLU A 115 2.16 -3.40 -10.31
N GLY A 116 1.25 -2.43 -10.29
CA GLY A 116 0.06 -2.49 -11.12
C GLY A 116 -0.95 -1.41 -10.78
N THR A 117 -2.23 -1.75 -10.89
CA THR A 117 -3.33 -0.79 -10.73
C THR A 117 -4.33 -1.24 -9.67
N ALA A 118 -4.83 -0.26 -8.93
CA ALA A 118 -5.91 -0.41 -7.99
C ALA A 118 -7.15 0.34 -8.48
N SER A 119 -8.28 -0.29 -8.28
CA SER A 119 -9.60 0.23 -8.60
C SER A 119 -10.46 0.16 -7.36
N VAL A 120 -10.98 1.30 -6.93
CA VAL A 120 -11.78 1.45 -5.71
C VAL A 120 -13.16 1.94 -6.09
N CYS A 121 -14.16 1.25 -5.58
CA CYS A 121 -15.57 1.56 -5.75
C CYS A 121 -16.25 1.62 -4.38
N TYR A 122 -17.08 2.63 -4.12
CA TYR A 122 -17.88 2.70 -2.91
C TYR A 122 -19.22 3.39 -3.17
N ILE A 123 -20.21 3.07 -2.33
CA ILE A 123 -21.52 3.75 -2.36
C ILE A 123 -21.64 4.59 -1.09
N PRO A 124 -21.66 5.93 -1.18
CA PRO A 124 -21.74 6.81 -0.02
C PRO A 124 -22.98 6.53 0.83
N ARG A 125 -22.83 6.64 2.16
CA ARG A 125 -23.97 6.70 3.09
C ARG A 125 -24.22 8.15 3.43
N LYS A 126 -25.47 8.61 3.30
CA LYS A 126 -25.88 9.99 3.64
C LYS A 126 -24.98 11.05 2.98
N GLY A 127 -24.58 10.86 1.72
CA GLY A 127 -23.78 11.86 0.98
C GLY A 127 -22.34 12.05 1.43
N ARG A 128 -21.81 11.21 2.34
CA ARG A 128 -20.43 11.35 2.83
C ARG A 128 -19.43 10.82 1.80
N ILE A 129 -18.62 11.72 1.25
CA ILE A 129 -17.59 11.42 0.25
C ILE A 129 -16.21 11.89 0.72
N THR A 130 -15.15 11.43 0.04
CA THR A 130 -13.79 11.96 0.21
C THR A 130 -13.22 12.41 -1.13
N GLY A 131 -12.17 13.24 -1.09
CA GLY A 131 -11.49 13.68 -2.30
C GLY A 131 -10.81 12.50 -2.99
N LEU A 132 -10.89 12.43 -4.32
CA LEU A 132 -10.34 11.31 -5.10
C LEU A 132 -8.83 11.11 -4.84
N SER A 133 -8.08 12.22 -4.68
CA SER A 133 -6.66 12.17 -4.32
C SER A 133 -6.37 11.58 -2.93
N LYS A 134 -7.38 11.41 -2.06
CA LYS A 134 -7.24 10.77 -0.74
C LYS A 134 -7.36 9.26 -0.83
N ILE A 135 -8.20 8.76 -1.73
CA ILE A 135 -8.28 7.33 -2.05
C ILE A 135 -6.94 6.86 -2.63
N ALA A 136 -6.39 7.59 -3.61
CA ALA A 136 -5.08 7.27 -4.19
C ALA A 136 -3.96 7.28 -3.14
N ARG A 137 -3.91 8.29 -2.27
CA ARG A 137 -2.93 8.34 -1.16
C ARG A 137 -3.09 7.18 -0.18
N CYS A 138 -4.32 6.76 0.13
CA CYS A 138 -4.56 5.60 0.98
C CYS A 138 -4.00 4.31 0.35
N VAL A 139 -4.21 4.11 -0.96
CA VAL A 139 -3.65 2.97 -1.70
C VAL A 139 -2.12 3.00 -1.65
N VAL A 140 -1.51 4.13 -2.00
CA VAL A 140 -0.04 4.29 -2.04
C VAL A 140 0.58 4.09 -0.66
N GLY A 141 0.01 4.68 0.40
CA GLY A 141 0.52 4.55 1.75
C GLY A 141 0.51 3.09 2.26
N TYR A 142 -0.53 2.31 1.97
CA TYR A 142 -0.50 0.87 2.27
C TYR A 142 0.43 0.08 1.34
N GLY A 143 0.61 0.53 0.09
CA GLY A 143 1.55 -0.06 -0.87
C GLY A 143 3.01 0.09 -0.42
N HIS A 144 3.36 1.17 0.26
CA HIS A 144 4.70 1.44 0.80
C HIS A 144 4.96 0.68 2.11
N ARG A 145 4.69 -0.64 2.09
CA ARG A 145 4.94 -1.61 3.16
C ARG A 145 5.44 -2.91 2.51
N LEU A 146 5.98 -3.81 3.32
CA LEU A 146 6.08 -5.21 2.92
C LEU A 146 4.68 -5.82 2.90
N GLN A 147 4.30 -6.46 1.80
CA GLN A 147 2.92 -6.85 1.53
C GLN A 147 2.78 -8.23 0.90
N VAL A 148 1.57 -8.75 1.09
CA VAL A 148 0.89 -9.73 0.23
C VAL A 148 -0.28 -8.99 -0.44
N GLN A 149 -0.48 -9.17 -1.75
CA GLN A 149 -1.44 -8.36 -2.52
C GLN A 149 -2.87 -8.47 -1.96
N GLU A 150 -3.26 -9.64 -1.48
CA GLU A 150 -4.54 -9.92 -0.83
C GLU A 150 -4.73 -9.05 0.42
N ARG A 151 -3.68 -8.92 1.24
CA ARG A 151 -3.69 -8.10 2.46
C ARG A 151 -3.79 -6.63 2.12
N LEU A 152 -2.99 -6.16 1.16
CA LEU A 152 -3.06 -4.79 0.66
C LEU A 152 -4.47 -4.44 0.18
N THR A 153 -5.08 -5.32 -0.62
CA THR A 153 -6.45 -5.15 -1.13
C THR A 153 -7.47 -5.03 0.00
N ALA A 154 -7.37 -5.90 1.01
CA ALA A 154 -8.25 -5.89 2.17
C ALA A 154 -8.06 -4.63 3.03
N GLN A 155 -6.81 -4.22 3.31
CA GLN A 155 -6.49 -3.03 4.11
C GLN A 155 -7.10 -1.76 3.52
N VAL A 156 -7.02 -1.59 2.19
CA VAL A 156 -7.65 -0.45 1.51
C VAL A 156 -9.17 -0.51 1.69
N ALA A 157 -9.80 -1.66 1.43
CA ALA A 157 -11.26 -1.79 1.59
C ALA A 157 -11.73 -1.52 3.02
N ASP A 158 -11.01 -2.04 4.01
CA ASP A 158 -11.31 -1.87 5.43
C ASP A 158 -11.09 -0.43 5.90
N ALA A 159 -10.06 0.25 5.37
CA ALA A 159 -9.83 1.67 5.64
C ALA A 159 -10.98 2.55 5.10
N LEU A 160 -11.45 2.31 3.87
CA LEU A 160 -12.61 3.02 3.33
C LEU A 160 -13.87 2.76 4.16
N MET A 161 -14.12 1.50 4.54
CA MET A 161 -15.25 1.16 5.39
C MET A 161 -15.20 1.89 6.73
N ARG A 162 -14.04 1.88 7.39
CA ARG A 162 -13.86 2.46 8.73
C ARG A 162 -13.98 3.99 8.72
N GLU A 163 -13.29 4.65 7.80
CA GLU A 163 -13.20 6.11 7.83
C GLU A 163 -14.42 6.76 7.17
N LEU A 164 -14.99 6.18 6.10
CA LEU A 164 -16.11 6.77 5.38
C LEU A 164 -17.48 6.23 5.83
N ASP A 165 -17.59 5.10 6.53
CA ASP A 165 -18.89 4.45 6.82
C ASP A 165 -19.86 4.38 5.61
N PRO A 166 -19.41 3.91 4.43
CA PRO A 166 -20.26 3.85 3.25
C PRO A 166 -21.30 2.73 3.37
N LEU A 167 -22.23 2.65 2.41
CA LEU A 167 -23.11 1.49 2.28
C LEU A 167 -22.31 0.24 1.94
N GLY A 168 -21.23 0.37 1.18
CA GLY A 168 -20.29 -0.69 0.88
C GLY A 168 -19.06 -0.19 0.13
N VAL A 169 -18.05 -1.05 0.06
CA VAL A 169 -16.80 -0.82 -0.69
C VAL A 169 -16.47 -2.08 -1.48
N MET A 170 -15.92 -1.88 -2.68
CA MET A 170 -15.27 -2.89 -3.48
C MET A 170 -13.90 -2.37 -3.94
N VAL A 171 -12.85 -3.14 -3.68
CA VAL A 171 -11.50 -2.87 -4.17
C VAL A 171 -11.08 -4.01 -5.06
N VAL A 172 -10.52 -3.71 -6.22
CA VAL A 172 -9.87 -4.67 -7.12
C VAL A 172 -8.45 -4.19 -7.37
N MET A 173 -7.47 -5.06 -7.24
CA MET A 173 -6.08 -4.76 -7.60
C MET A 173 -5.59 -5.79 -8.60
N GLN A 174 -4.86 -5.33 -9.60
CA GLN A 174 -4.15 -6.18 -10.56
C GLN A 174 -2.68 -5.78 -10.55
N ALA A 175 -1.78 -6.75 -10.40
CA ALA A 175 -0.34 -6.47 -10.40
C ALA A 175 0.48 -7.61 -10.99
N GLU A 176 1.65 -7.25 -11.53
CA GLU A 176 2.72 -8.17 -11.90
C GLU A 176 3.74 -8.26 -10.76
N HIS A 177 4.22 -9.46 -10.48
CA HIS A 177 5.12 -9.74 -9.36
C HIS A 177 6.50 -10.13 -9.86
N THR A 178 7.53 -9.31 -9.58
CA THR A 178 8.89 -9.61 -10.03
C THR A 178 9.48 -10.87 -9.38
N CYS A 179 8.95 -11.30 -8.22
CA CYS A 179 9.29 -12.58 -7.63
C CYS A 179 8.85 -13.79 -8.48
N MET A 180 7.88 -13.62 -9.39
CA MET A 180 7.45 -14.62 -10.36
C MET A 180 8.11 -14.43 -11.72
N THR A 181 8.44 -13.20 -12.11
CA THR A 181 8.89 -12.89 -13.48
C THR A 181 10.40 -12.85 -13.62
N MET A 182 11.15 -12.39 -12.62
CA MET A 182 12.62 -12.29 -12.67
C MET A 182 13.35 -13.54 -12.16
N ARG A 183 12.68 -14.37 -11.35
CA ARG A 183 13.28 -15.56 -10.72
C ARG A 183 12.29 -16.71 -10.65
N GLY A 184 12.79 -17.88 -10.24
CA GLY A 184 11.96 -19.07 -10.05
C GLY A 184 11.29 -19.50 -11.35
N VAL A 185 9.96 -19.45 -11.38
CA VAL A 185 9.12 -19.88 -12.51
C VAL A 185 9.28 -19.03 -13.77
N ARG A 186 9.74 -17.76 -13.65
CA ARG A 186 9.96 -16.83 -14.78
C ARG A 186 8.73 -16.66 -15.68
N ALA A 187 7.56 -16.52 -15.06
CA ALA A 187 6.27 -16.39 -15.74
C ALA A 187 6.01 -14.93 -16.15
N ALA A 188 6.84 -14.38 -17.05
CA ALA A 188 6.69 -13.02 -17.57
C ALA A 188 5.30 -12.80 -18.19
N GLY A 189 4.68 -11.65 -17.91
CA GLY A 189 3.31 -11.32 -18.35
C GLY A 189 2.20 -11.96 -17.52
N SER A 190 2.52 -12.76 -16.50
CA SER A 190 1.53 -13.22 -15.52
C SER A 190 1.08 -12.05 -14.64
N SER A 191 -0.23 -11.84 -14.54
CA SER A 191 -0.82 -10.84 -13.66
C SER A 191 -1.71 -11.51 -12.61
N THR A 192 -1.63 -11.00 -11.37
CA THR A 192 -2.45 -11.45 -10.24
C THR A 192 -3.57 -10.44 -10.00
N VAL A 193 -4.81 -10.91 -9.93
CA VAL A 193 -5.98 -10.08 -9.62
C VAL A 193 -6.55 -10.49 -8.26
N THR A 194 -6.70 -9.52 -7.38
CA THR A 194 -7.30 -9.68 -6.04
C THR A 194 -8.50 -8.76 -5.92
N SER A 195 -9.49 -9.15 -5.11
CA SER A 195 -10.62 -8.28 -4.80
C SER A 195 -11.05 -8.40 -3.34
N ALA A 196 -11.53 -7.30 -2.78
CA ALA A 196 -12.12 -7.24 -1.45
C ALA A 196 -13.46 -6.49 -1.51
N VAL A 197 -14.52 -7.12 -1.02
CA VAL A 197 -15.88 -6.54 -0.97
C VAL A 197 -16.38 -6.43 0.47
N ARG A 198 -17.11 -5.36 0.75
CA ARG A 198 -17.70 -5.02 2.05
C ARG A 198 -19.09 -4.40 1.87
N GLY A 199 -19.93 -4.48 2.91
CA GLY A 199 -21.26 -3.87 2.90
C GLY A 199 -22.15 -4.39 1.76
N VAL A 200 -22.88 -3.49 1.10
CA VAL A 200 -23.84 -3.83 0.04
C VAL A 200 -23.23 -4.63 -1.11
N PHE A 201 -21.96 -4.43 -1.48
CA PHE A 201 -21.29 -5.23 -2.51
C PHE A 201 -21.12 -6.71 -2.14
N LYS A 202 -21.11 -7.04 -0.85
CA LYS A 202 -21.09 -8.43 -0.37
C LYS A 202 -22.49 -9.03 -0.35
N ALA A 203 -23.51 -8.23 -0.02
CA ALA A 203 -24.89 -8.67 0.13
C ALA A 203 -25.68 -8.77 -1.19
N ASP A 204 -25.40 -7.88 -2.15
CA ASP A 204 -26.12 -7.80 -3.42
C ASP A 204 -25.20 -8.10 -4.61
N SER A 205 -25.53 -9.15 -5.37
CA SER A 205 -24.77 -9.51 -6.58
C SER A 205 -24.98 -8.51 -7.72
N LYS A 206 -26.15 -7.89 -7.86
CA LYS A 206 -26.44 -6.94 -8.94
C LYS A 206 -25.59 -5.68 -8.80
N THR A 207 -25.50 -5.13 -7.60
CA THR A 207 -24.61 -4.00 -7.29
C THR A 207 -23.15 -4.35 -7.56
N ARG A 208 -22.73 -5.57 -7.20
CA ARG A 208 -21.36 -6.04 -7.48
C ARG A 208 -21.08 -6.22 -8.97
N GLU A 209 -22.04 -6.72 -9.73
CA GLU A 209 -21.93 -6.85 -11.19
C GLU A 209 -21.91 -5.51 -11.91
N GLU A 210 -22.67 -4.52 -11.44
CA GLU A 210 -22.56 -3.14 -11.91
C GLU A 210 -21.16 -2.57 -11.64
N ALA A 211 -20.65 -2.69 -10.42
CA ALA A 211 -19.29 -2.26 -10.07
C ALA A 211 -18.25 -2.92 -10.98
N LEU A 212 -18.30 -4.24 -11.14
CA LEU A 212 -17.36 -4.98 -11.99
C LEU A 212 -17.41 -4.53 -13.45
N ARG A 213 -18.57 -4.12 -13.96
CA ARG A 213 -18.69 -3.55 -15.32
C ARG A 213 -18.02 -2.19 -15.41
N LEU A 214 -18.24 -1.31 -14.45
CA LEU A 214 -17.61 0.02 -14.38
C LEU A 214 -16.09 -0.06 -14.15
N LEU A 215 -15.61 -1.12 -13.52
CA LEU A 215 -14.18 -1.37 -13.31
C LEU A 215 -13.46 -1.98 -14.51
N ARG A 216 -14.19 -2.54 -15.49
CA ARG A 216 -13.62 -3.21 -16.67
C ARG A 216 -13.66 -2.35 -17.95
N GLY A 217 -14.45 -1.27 -17.97
CA GLY A 217 -14.55 -0.34 -19.11
C GLY A 217 -13.72 0.91 -18.90
#